data_AF-A0A084DFX7-F1
#
_entry.id   AF-A0A084DFX7-F1
#
_cell.length_a   1.000
_cell.length_b   1.000
_cell.length_c   1.000
_cell.angle_alpha   90.00
_cell.angle_beta   90.00
_cell.angle_gamma   90.00
#
_symmetry.space_group_name_H-M   'P 1'
#
loop_
_entity.id
_entity.type
_entity.pdbx_description
1 polymer ?
#
loop_
_entity_poly.entity_id
_entity_poly.type
_entity_poly.pdbx_seq_one_letter_code
_entity_poly.pdbx_strand_id
1 'polypeptide(L)'
;MAITLTEKAAQHVQKYLVRRGKGVGLRLGVRTTGCSGLAYKLEYVDELAPEDQVFESHGVKVIVDPKSLAYIDGTELDFAREGLNEGFKFNNPNVKDECGCGESFRV
;
A
#
# COMPACT_ATOMS: atom_id res chain seq x y z
N MET A 1 -12.49 3.58 -7.43
CA MET A 1 -11.74 2.57 -8.21
C MET A 1 -11.35 1.44 -7.25
N ALA A 2 -10.58 0.44 -7.66
CA ALA A 2 -10.12 -0.63 -6.77
C ALA A 2 -8.66 -0.39 -6.39
N ILE A 3 -8.27 -0.77 -5.16
CA ILE A 3 -6.87 -0.85 -4.76
C ILE A 3 -6.38 -2.26 -5.07
N THR A 4 -5.28 -2.37 -5.80
CA THR A 4 -4.79 -3.66 -6.30
C THR A 4 -3.35 -3.93 -5.91
N LEU A 5 -2.97 -5.21 -5.93
CA LEU A 5 -1.59 -5.68 -5.83
C LEU A 5 -1.19 -6.30 -7.17
N THR A 6 0.04 -6.11 -7.60
CA THR A 6 0.62 -7.01 -8.60
C THR A 6 0.85 -8.39 -8.00
N GLU A 7 0.98 -9.40 -8.85
CA GLU A 7 1.25 -10.77 -8.38
C GLU A 7 2.54 -10.85 -7.55
N LYS A 8 3.59 -10.09 -7.92
CA LYS A 8 4.86 -10.04 -7.18
C LYS A 8 4.66 -9.45 -5.78
N ALA A 9 3.92 -8.36 -5.68
CA ALA A 9 3.60 -7.74 -4.39
C ALA A 9 2.78 -8.67 -3.52
N ALA A 10 1.74 -9.29 -4.07
CA ALA A 10 0.91 -10.24 -3.35
C ALA A 10 1.72 -11.44 -2.84
N GLN A 11 2.58 -12.04 -3.67
CA GLN A 11 3.45 -13.13 -3.25
C GLN A 11 4.41 -12.72 -2.13
N HIS A 12 4.97 -11.50 -2.19
CA HIS A 12 5.84 -11.00 -1.12
C HIS A 12 5.07 -10.88 0.21
N VAL A 13 3.88 -10.27 0.17
CA VAL A 13 3.01 -10.09 1.33
C VAL A 13 2.60 -11.43 1.93
N GLN A 14 2.17 -12.40 1.10
CA GLN A 14 1.81 -13.75 1.56
C GLN A 14 2.99 -14.44 2.25
N LYS A 15 4.18 -14.41 1.63
CA LYS A 15 5.39 -14.99 2.23
C LYS A 15 5.72 -14.36 3.58
N TYR A 16 5.47 -13.06 3.75
CA TYR A 16 5.67 -12.39 5.03
C TYR A 16 4.62 -12.80 6.06
N LEU A 17 3.33 -12.79 5.70
CA LEU A 17 2.24 -13.21 6.58
C LEU A 17 2.40 -14.65 7.07
N VAL A 18 2.75 -15.56 6.17
CA VAL A 18 3.05 -16.97 6.50
C VAL A 18 4.21 -17.08 7.48
N ARG A 19 5.31 -16.35 7.23
CA ARG A 19 6.48 -16.34 8.15
C ARG A 19 6.17 -15.72 9.50
N ARG A 20 5.33 -14.67 9.52
CA ARG A 20 4.87 -14.03 10.74
C ARG A 20 3.94 -14.93 11.55
N GLY A 21 3.24 -15.86 10.89
CA GLY A 21 2.28 -16.78 11.52
C GLY A 21 0.97 -16.12 11.97
N LYS A 22 0.79 -14.83 11.67
CA LYS A 22 -0.40 -14.03 11.98
C LYS A 22 -0.53 -12.85 11.04
N GLY A 23 -1.74 -12.32 10.93
CA GLY A 23 -2.08 -11.19 10.08
C GLY A 23 -3.17 -11.55 9.07
N VAL A 24 -4.13 -10.66 8.90
CA VAL A 24 -5.26 -10.81 7.97
C VAL A 24 -4.98 -10.20 6.60
N GLY A 25 -3.99 -9.29 6.49
CA GLY A 25 -3.68 -8.61 5.25
C GLY A 25 -2.66 -7.49 5.40
N LEU A 26 -2.52 -6.70 4.33
CA LEU A 26 -1.67 -5.51 4.28
C LEU A 26 -2.53 -4.26 4.25
N ARG A 27 -2.30 -3.33 5.17
CA ARG A 27 -2.88 -1.99 5.12
C ARG A 27 -2.07 -1.07 4.26
N LEU A 28 -2.72 -0.39 3.33
CA LEU A 28 -2.19 0.74 2.58
C LEU A 28 -2.89 2.00 3.07
N GLY A 29 -2.12 2.91 3.66
CA GLY A 29 -2.59 4.20 4.11
C GLY A 29 -1.67 5.33 3.69
N VAL A 30 -2.03 6.54 4.08
CA VAL A 30 -1.18 7.72 3.94
C VAL A 30 -0.92 8.35 5.30
N ARG A 31 0.25 8.96 5.44
CA ARG A 31 0.58 9.85 6.56
C ARG A 31 1.04 11.19 6.01
N THR A 32 0.76 12.25 6.76
CA THR A 32 1.29 13.57 6.45
C THR A 32 2.80 13.59 6.70
N THR A 33 3.57 14.15 5.77
CA THR A 33 5.01 14.36 5.89
C THR A 33 5.40 15.74 5.38
N GLY A 34 6.39 16.37 6.03
CA GLY A 34 6.80 17.74 5.72
C GLY A 34 5.68 18.77 5.88
N CYS A 35 5.82 19.95 5.26
CA CYS A 35 4.84 21.04 5.41
C CYS A 35 3.51 20.81 4.66
N SER A 36 3.48 19.96 3.63
CA SER A 36 2.27 19.75 2.80
C SER A 36 2.26 18.43 2.01
N GLY A 37 3.13 17.48 2.32
CA GLY A 37 3.28 16.23 1.57
C GLY A 37 2.52 15.07 2.20
N LEU A 38 2.21 14.07 1.38
CA LEU A 38 1.70 12.77 1.83
C LEU A 38 2.76 11.72 1.58
N ALA A 39 2.87 10.73 2.46
CA ALA A 39 3.71 9.56 2.29
C ALA A 39 2.87 8.31 2.45
N TYR A 40 3.12 7.29 1.61
CA TYR A 40 2.49 5.99 1.77
C TYR A 40 2.96 5.33 3.07
N LYS A 41 2.06 4.56 3.67
CA LYS A 41 2.31 3.76 4.86
C LYS A 41 1.79 2.35 4.62
N LEU A 42 2.66 1.37 4.81
CA LEU A 42 2.34 -0.04 4.71
C LEU A 42 2.43 -0.70 6.08
N GLU A 43 1.37 -1.40 6.48
CA GLU A 43 1.31 -2.07 7.79
C GLU A 43 0.64 -3.44 7.67
N TYR A 44 1.24 -4.48 8.24
CA TYR A 44 0.58 -5.78 8.31
C TYR A 44 -0.46 -5.79 9.44
N VAL A 45 -1.71 -6.02 9.09
CA VAL A 45 -2.85 -5.91 10.00
C VAL A 45 -3.16 -7.26 10.61
N ASP A 46 -3.33 -7.31 11.92
CA ASP A 46 -3.76 -8.51 12.64
C ASP A 46 -5.30 -8.58 12.75
N GLU A 47 -5.99 -7.44 12.85
CA GLU A 47 -7.45 -7.33 13.00
C GLU A 47 -8.03 -6.16 12.18
N LEU A 48 -9.22 -6.35 11.60
CA LEU A 48 -9.91 -5.31 10.83
C LEU A 48 -10.65 -4.34 11.76
N ALA A 49 -10.57 -3.04 11.46
CA ALA A 49 -11.43 -2.03 12.05
C ALA A 49 -12.79 -2.00 11.33
N PRO A 50 -13.88 -1.59 12.00
CA PRO A 50 -15.23 -1.59 11.41
C PRO A 50 -15.37 -0.70 10.16
N GLU A 51 -14.57 0.35 10.07
CA GLU A 51 -14.61 1.35 8.99
C GLU A 51 -13.64 1.01 7.85
N ASP A 52 -12.86 -0.06 7.98
CA ASP A 52 -11.89 -0.44 6.97
C ASP A 52 -12.58 -0.89 5.68
N GLN A 53 -12.03 -0.43 4.56
CA GLN A 53 -12.35 -0.99 3.26
C GLN A 53 -11.33 -2.07 2.92
N VAL A 54 -11.85 -3.22 2.48
CA VAL A 54 -11.05 -4.39 2.15
C VAL A 54 -11.19 -4.69 0.67
N PHE A 55 -10.05 -4.66 -0.02
CA PHE A 55 -9.91 -5.10 -1.39
C PHE A 55 -9.16 -6.44 -1.39
N GLU A 56 -9.41 -7.30 -2.36
CA GLU A 56 -8.70 -8.56 -2.50
C GLU A 56 -7.95 -8.60 -3.83
N SER A 57 -6.69 -9.01 -3.81
CA SER A 57 -5.86 -9.16 -5.00
C SER A 57 -4.95 -10.36 -4.82
N HIS A 58 -5.05 -11.32 -5.75
CA HIS A 58 -4.24 -12.54 -5.76
C HIS A 58 -4.26 -13.31 -4.42
N GLY A 59 -5.40 -13.32 -3.72
CA GLY A 59 -5.55 -13.99 -2.41
C GLY A 59 -4.94 -13.23 -1.23
N VAL A 60 -4.58 -11.95 -1.40
CA VAL A 60 -4.18 -11.04 -0.33
C VAL A 60 -5.24 -9.98 -0.12
N LYS A 61 -5.57 -9.72 1.15
CA LYS A 61 -6.42 -8.61 1.54
C LYS A 61 -5.60 -7.33 1.65
N VAL A 62 -5.99 -6.32 0.89
CA VAL A 62 -5.51 -4.94 1.00
C VAL A 62 -6.53 -4.14 1.78
N ILE A 63 -6.08 -3.55 2.88
CA ILE A 63 -6.93 -2.89 3.87
C ILE A 63 -6.66 -1.40 3.80
N VAL A 64 -7.70 -0.58 3.73
CA VAL A 64 -7.56 0.87 3.59
C VAL A 64 -8.52 1.56 4.53
N ASP A 65 -8.01 2.48 5.32
CA ASP A 65 -8.88 3.33 6.14
C ASP A 65 -9.55 4.41 5.25
N PRO A 66 -10.77 4.85 5.60
CA PRO A 66 -11.54 5.75 4.75
C PRO A 66 -10.89 7.13 4.58
N LYS A 67 -10.04 7.57 5.52
CA LYS A 67 -9.33 8.86 5.39
C LYS A 67 -8.23 8.74 4.34
N SER A 68 -7.54 7.62 4.27
CA SER A 68 -6.51 7.36 3.27
C SER A 68 -7.09 7.16 1.88
N LEU A 69 -8.23 6.47 1.75
CA LEU A 69 -8.79 6.10 0.45
C LEU A 69 -8.95 7.29 -0.51
N ALA A 70 -9.37 8.45 -0.02
CA ALA A 70 -9.54 9.66 -0.84
C ALA A 70 -8.25 10.11 -1.58
N TYR A 71 -7.08 9.71 -1.09
CA TYR A 71 -5.77 10.08 -1.65
C TYR A 71 -5.17 8.98 -2.54
N ILE A 72 -5.66 7.75 -2.43
CA ILE A 72 -5.03 6.57 -3.03
C ILE A 72 -6.01 5.72 -3.84
N ASP A 73 -7.25 6.17 -4.03
CA ASP A 73 -8.25 5.43 -4.82
C ASP A 73 -7.72 5.10 -6.23
N GLY A 74 -7.72 3.82 -6.59
CA GLY A 74 -7.16 3.34 -7.85
C GLY A 74 -5.66 3.03 -7.83
N THR A 75 -5.00 3.10 -6.67
CA THR A 75 -3.57 2.77 -6.56
C THR A 75 -3.33 1.27 -6.78
N GLU A 76 -2.34 0.95 -7.61
CA GLU A 76 -1.77 -0.38 -7.71
C GLU A 76 -0.43 -0.43 -6.96
N LEU A 77 -0.27 -1.45 -6.12
CA LEU A 77 0.96 -1.70 -5.37
C LEU A 77 1.78 -2.81 -6.03
N ASP A 78 2.99 -2.49 -6.46
CA ASP A 78 3.97 -3.44 -7.00
C ASP A 78 5.12 -3.69 -6.01
N PHE A 79 5.82 -4.81 -6.16
CA PHE A 79 7.05 -5.10 -5.43
C PHE A 79 8.17 -5.38 -6.43
N ALA A 80 9.10 -4.43 -6.51
CA ALA A 80 10.19 -4.45 -7.46
C ALA A 80 11.52 -4.66 -6.75
N ARG A 81 12.42 -5.36 -7.44
CA ARG A 81 13.83 -5.49 -7.06
C ARG A 81 14.67 -4.86 -8.15
N GLU A 82 15.32 -3.76 -7.84
CA GLU A 82 16.21 -3.02 -8.73
C GLU A 82 17.64 -3.11 -8.21
N GLY A 83 18.39 -4.06 -8.77
CA GLY A 83 19.76 -4.37 -8.35
C GLY A 83 19.81 -4.86 -6.90
N LEU A 84 20.46 -4.08 -6.04
CA LEU A 84 20.57 -4.36 -4.60
C LEU A 84 19.39 -3.84 -3.78
N ASN A 85 18.54 -2.99 -4.36
CA ASN A 85 17.39 -2.42 -3.67
C ASN A 85 16.14 -3.25 -3.96
N GLU A 86 15.34 -3.51 -2.93
CA GLU A 86 14.02 -4.10 -3.05
C GLU A 86 13.02 -3.23 -2.29
N GLY A 87 11.83 -3.04 -2.86
CA GLY A 87 10.86 -2.15 -2.27
C GLY A 87 9.52 -2.20 -2.97
N PHE A 88 8.52 -1.67 -2.26
CA PHE A 88 7.20 -1.45 -2.83
C PHE A 88 7.20 -0.21 -3.72
N LYS A 89 6.56 -0.32 -4.88
CA LYS A 89 6.29 0.79 -5.80
C LYS A 89 4.79 1.07 -5.83
N PHE A 90 4.41 2.34 -5.83
CA PHE A 90 3.03 2.77 -5.73
C PHE A 90 2.62 3.48 -7.03
N ASN A 91 1.76 2.84 -7.82
CA ASN A 91 1.22 3.43 -9.04
C ASN A 91 -0.14 4.06 -8.71
N ASN A 92 -0.13 5.32 -8.25
CA ASN A 92 -1.34 6.03 -7.84
C ASN A 92 -1.77 7.05 -8.92
N PRO A 93 -2.95 6.87 -9.53
CA PRO A 93 -3.43 7.75 -10.60
C PRO A 93 -3.76 9.18 -10.11
N ASN A 94 -3.86 9.41 -8.80
CA ASN A 94 -4.15 10.72 -8.24
C ASN A 94 -2.91 11.59 -8.03
N VAL A 95 -1.70 11.03 -8.14
CA VAL A 95 -0.45 11.77 -7.89
C VAL A 95 -0.22 12.78 -9.01
N LYS A 96 -0.06 14.05 -8.64
CA LYS A 96 0.30 15.15 -9.54
C LYS A 96 1.78 15.47 -9.53
N ASP A 97 2.42 15.27 -8.37
CA ASP A 97 3.82 15.60 -8.13
C ASP A 97 4.38 14.57 -7.14
N GLU A 98 5.49 13.93 -7.51
CA GLU A 98 6.20 12.95 -6.69
C GLU A 98 7.62 13.47 -6.40
N CYS A 99 8.05 13.38 -5.14
CA CYS A 99 9.42 13.68 -4.79
C CYS A 99 10.36 12.67 -5.47
N GLY A 100 11.52 13.09 -5.98
CA GLY A 100 12.42 12.22 -6.75
C GLY A 100 12.93 10.95 -6.04
N CYS A 101 12.70 10.79 -4.73
CA CYS A 101 12.95 9.56 -3.97
C CYS A 101 11.73 8.62 -3.85
N GLY A 102 10.54 9.01 -4.33
CA GLY A 102 9.31 8.21 -4.26
C GLY A 102 8.68 8.10 -2.87
N GLU A 103 9.28 8.72 -1.85
CA GLU A 103 8.83 8.60 -0.44
C GLU A 103 7.66 9.54 -0.10
N SER A 104 7.40 10.54 -0.94
CA SER A 104 6.32 11.50 -0.73
C SER A 104 5.73 12.03 -2.03
N PHE A 105 4.45 12.39 -1.98
CA PHE A 105 3.66 12.84 -3.13
C PHE A 105 2.64 13.92 -2.75
N ARG A 106 2.08 14.54 -3.79
CA ARG A 106 0.92 15.43 -3.71
C ARG A 106 -0.15 14.96 -4.69
N VAL A 107 -1.41 15.05 -4.28
CA VAL A 107 -2.59 14.76 -5.10
C VAL A 107 -3.32 16.03 -5.53
#